data_AF-R6QCB2-F1
#
_entry.id   AF-R6QCB2-F1
#
_cell.length_a   1.000
_cell.length_b   1.000
_cell.length_c   1.000
_cell.angle_alpha   90.00
_cell.angle_beta   90.00
_cell.angle_gamma   90.00
#
_symmetry.space_group_name_H-M   'P 1'
#
loop_
_entity.id
_entity.type
_entity.pdbx_description
1 polymer ?
#
loop_
_entity_poly.entity_id
_entity_poly.type
_entity_poly.pdbx_seq_one_letter_code
_entity_poly.pdbx_strand_id
1 'polypeptide(L)'
;MDIIFQIVGGTTMELNSLKVGESVHDFVGPLGRATEVEGLKKVCVVGGGVGCAIALPIARELHEQGCVVHSVVGFRSKDLLILEDEFKACSDELRVMTDDGSYGTKGVVTAALDELVAAGNQYDLVITIGPLIMMKFVVKTCQKHGLKSIVSMNPIMIDGTGMCGGCRLTVGGQTKFACVDGPDFDGDLVDFDEAMARGTMYRPFEARAREAACNLLNQEVK
;
A
#
# COMPACT_ATOMS: atom_id res chain seq x y z
N MET A 1 -11.28 -5.65 14.33
CA MET A 1 -11.00 -5.34 12.91
C MET A 1 -10.67 -3.88 12.89
N ASP A 2 -9.46 -3.55 12.47
CA ASP A 2 -8.95 -2.19 12.53
C ASP A 2 -8.74 -1.69 11.10
N ILE A 3 -9.11 -0.42 10.85
CA ILE A 3 -8.95 0.24 9.56
C ILE A 3 -8.14 1.50 9.80
N ILE A 4 -7.03 1.60 9.11
CA ILE A 4 -6.16 2.78 9.13
C ILE A 4 -6.35 3.48 7.79
N PHE A 5 -6.63 4.77 7.83
CA PHE A 5 -6.84 5.58 6.64
C PHE A 5 -6.01 6.87 6.70
N GLN A 6 -5.77 7.46 5.54
CA GLN A 6 -5.09 8.75 5.42
C GLN A 6 -6.07 9.79 4.89
N ILE A 7 -6.04 10.99 5.48
CA ILE A 7 -6.86 12.12 5.01
C ILE A 7 -6.27 12.65 3.70
N VAL A 8 -6.96 12.37 2.58
CA VAL A 8 -6.51 12.74 1.22
C VAL A 8 -7.56 13.50 0.41
N GLY A 9 -8.84 13.47 0.81
CA GLY A 9 -9.93 14.12 0.07
C GLY A 9 -11.23 14.21 0.89
N GLY A 10 -12.32 14.63 0.25
CA GLY A 10 -13.59 14.91 0.93
C GLY A 10 -14.10 13.77 1.81
N THR A 11 -14.20 12.55 1.28
CA THR A 11 -14.71 11.39 2.04
C THR A 11 -13.83 11.02 3.23
N THR A 12 -12.50 11.09 3.10
CA THR A 12 -11.60 10.78 4.23
C THR A 12 -11.57 11.90 5.26
N MET A 13 -11.89 13.14 4.88
CA MET A 13 -12.12 14.23 5.84
C MET A 13 -13.41 14.04 6.62
N GLU A 14 -14.50 13.64 5.95
CA GLU A 14 -15.76 13.31 6.60
C GLU A 14 -15.61 12.11 7.54
N LEU A 15 -14.94 11.04 7.10
CA LEU A 15 -14.63 9.89 7.95
C LEU A 15 -13.84 10.29 9.20
N ASN A 16 -12.90 11.24 9.08
CA ASN A 16 -12.13 11.76 10.21
C ASN A 16 -12.95 12.62 11.18
N SER A 17 -14.12 13.12 10.77
CA SER A 17 -15.02 13.87 11.66
C SER A 17 -15.85 12.97 12.58
N LEU A 18 -15.95 11.67 12.26
CA LEU A 18 -16.69 10.72 13.08
C LEU A 18 -16.04 10.51 14.45
N LYS A 19 -16.88 10.41 15.49
CA LYS A 19 -16.48 10.17 16.87
C LYS A 19 -16.72 8.72 17.28
N VAL A 20 -16.06 8.32 18.36
CA VAL A 20 -16.28 6.99 18.97
C VAL A 20 -17.76 6.83 19.33
N GLY A 21 -18.36 5.75 18.83
CA GLY A 21 -19.79 5.44 18.99
C GLY A 21 -20.64 5.82 17.79
N GLU A 22 -20.12 6.58 16.83
CA GLU A 22 -20.77 6.83 15.54
C GLU A 22 -20.48 5.71 14.53
N SER A 23 -21.24 5.68 13.45
CA SER A 23 -21.20 4.59 12.46
C SER A 23 -21.16 5.14 11.03
N VAL A 24 -20.48 4.42 10.15
CA VAL A 24 -20.69 4.54 8.70
C VAL A 24 -21.96 3.80 8.30
N HIS A 25 -22.64 4.27 7.24
CA HIS A 25 -23.90 3.67 6.80
C HIS A 25 -23.71 2.24 6.28
N ASP A 26 -22.66 2.02 5.47
CA ASP A 26 -22.38 0.73 4.85
C ASP A 26 -20.97 0.24 5.18
N PHE A 27 -20.85 -1.06 5.43
CA PHE A 27 -19.59 -1.73 5.67
C PHE A 27 -19.58 -3.13 5.01
N VAL A 28 -18.75 -3.33 4.00
CA VAL A 28 -18.74 -4.57 3.20
C VAL A 28 -17.33 -5.16 3.18
N GLY A 29 -17.19 -6.43 3.58
CA GLY A 29 -15.95 -7.17 3.54
C GLY A 29 -16.05 -8.57 4.18
N PRO A 30 -14.98 -9.38 4.12
CA PRO A 30 -13.73 -9.13 3.39
C PRO A 30 -13.90 -9.20 1.86
N LEU A 31 -13.09 -8.44 1.12
CA LEU A 31 -13.10 -8.37 -0.35
C LEU A 31 -11.70 -8.68 -0.89
N GLY A 32 -11.61 -9.01 -2.19
CA GLY A 32 -10.38 -9.42 -2.83
C GLY A 32 -9.97 -10.85 -2.49
N ARG A 33 -8.83 -11.25 -3.04
CA ARG A 33 -8.18 -12.53 -2.79
C ARG A 33 -7.12 -12.34 -1.71
N ALA A 34 -7.00 -13.34 -0.84
CA ALA A 34 -5.94 -13.36 0.16
C ALA A 34 -4.57 -13.45 -0.51
N THR A 35 -3.57 -12.79 0.08
CA THR A 35 -2.17 -12.89 -0.35
C THR A 35 -1.69 -14.32 -0.21
N GLU A 36 -1.03 -14.84 -1.25
CA GLU A 36 -0.43 -16.18 -1.24
C GLU A 36 0.86 -16.16 -0.42
N VAL A 37 0.83 -16.76 0.77
CA VAL A 37 1.94 -16.75 1.75
C VAL A 37 2.60 -18.12 1.96
N GLU A 38 1.99 -19.20 1.48
CA GLU A 38 2.41 -20.57 1.79
C GLU A 38 3.79 -20.92 1.20
N GLY A 39 4.65 -21.52 2.04
CA GLY A 39 5.92 -22.10 1.61
C GLY A 39 7.07 -21.10 1.38
N LEU A 40 6.85 -19.82 1.62
CA LEU A 40 7.88 -18.78 1.56
C LEU A 40 8.82 -18.90 2.78
N LYS A 41 10.13 -18.87 2.54
CA LYS A 41 11.16 -19.01 3.59
C LYS A 41 11.82 -17.69 3.94
N LYS A 42 12.01 -16.81 2.97
CA LYS A 42 12.55 -15.47 3.18
C LYS A 42 11.92 -14.45 2.26
N VAL A 43 11.36 -13.39 2.84
CA VAL A 43 10.61 -12.35 2.11
C VAL A 43 11.09 -10.95 2.44
N CYS A 44 10.85 -10.03 1.52
CA CYS A 44 10.99 -8.60 1.78
C CYS A 44 9.63 -7.92 1.61
N VAL A 45 9.10 -7.35 2.69
CA VAL A 45 7.83 -6.61 2.68
C VAL A 45 8.14 -5.11 2.63
N VAL A 46 7.72 -4.45 1.56
CA VAL A 46 8.02 -3.04 1.27
C VAL A 46 6.75 -2.18 1.35
N GLY A 47 6.61 -1.41 2.43
CA GLY A 47 5.46 -0.55 2.70
C GLY A 47 5.75 0.95 2.45
N GLY A 48 4.78 1.69 1.93
CA GLY A 48 4.87 3.14 1.76
C GLY A 48 3.69 3.90 2.35
N GLY A 49 3.95 4.79 3.31
CA GLY A 49 2.93 5.61 3.98
C GLY A 49 1.84 4.74 4.60
N VAL A 50 0.57 5.06 4.32
CA VAL A 50 -0.57 4.24 4.77
C VAL A 50 -0.57 2.81 4.20
N GLY A 51 0.17 2.54 3.12
CA GLY A 51 0.39 1.19 2.61
C GLY A 51 1.06 0.26 3.64
N CYS A 52 1.80 0.81 4.60
CA CYS A 52 2.36 0.05 5.72
C CYS A 52 1.27 -0.62 6.58
N ALA A 53 0.09 -0.02 6.72
CA ALA A 53 -1.02 -0.62 7.46
C ALA A 53 -1.56 -1.90 6.78
N ILE A 54 -1.47 -1.98 5.45
CA ILE A 54 -1.89 -3.14 4.66
C ILE A 54 -0.76 -4.19 4.63
N ALA A 55 0.49 -3.74 4.60
CA ALA A 55 1.66 -4.61 4.60
C ALA A 55 1.91 -5.32 5.94
N LEU A 56 1.57 -4.68 7.07
CA LEU A 56 1.78 -5.24 8.41
C LEU A 56 1.14 -6.62 8.63
N PRO A 57 -0.17 -6.85 8.34
CA PRO A 57 -0.76 -8.16 8.55
C PRO A 57 -0.11 -9.26 7.69
N ILE A 58 0.38 -8.94 6.49
CA ILE A 58 1.11 -9.89 5.64
C ILE A 58 2.47 -10.24 6.26
N ALA A 59 3.22 -9.22 6.72
CA ALA A 59 4.48 -9.42 7.41
C ALA A 59 4.31 -10.27 8.67
N ARG A 60 3.26 -10.00 9.46
CA ARG A 60 2.94 -10.75 10.67
C ARG A 60 2.60 -12.21 10.38
N GLU A 61 1.71 -12.47 9.43
CA GLU A 61 1.35 -13.84 9.04
C GLU A 61 2.58 -14.64 8.58
N LEU A 62 3.42 -14.05 7.73
CA LEU A 62 4.66 -14.70 7.27
C LEU A 62 5.61 -14.99 8.43
N HIS A 63 5.78 -14.04 9.35
CA HIS A 63 6.63 -14.23 10.52
C HIS A 63 6.09 -15.31 11.46
N GLU A 64 4.77 -15.36 11.70
CA GLU A 64 4.11 -16.39 12.51
C GLU A 64 4.24 -17.80 11.89
N GLN A 65 4.32 -17.89 10.56
CA GLN A 65 4.63 -19.14 9.84
C GLN A 65 6.12 -19.53 9.90
N GLY A 66 6.98 -18.73 10.52
CA GLY A 66 8.43 -18.97 10.63
C GLY A 66 9.22 -18.55 9.39
N CYS A 67 8.65 -17.71 8.52
CA CYS A 67 9.36 -17.06 7.43
C CYS A 67 10.34 -16.01 7.99
N VAL A 68 11.52 -15.89 7.38
CA VAL A 68 12.42 -14.75 7.64
C VAL A 68 11.87 -13.51 6.95
N VAL A 69 11.43 -12.52 7.73
CA VAL A 69 10.76 -11.32 7.23
C VAL A 69 11.68 -10.12 7.36
N HIS A 70 12.06 -9.54 6.22
CA HIS A 70 12.71 -8.23 6.18
C HIS A 70 11.66 -7.20 5.79
N SER A 71 11.50 -6.14 6.58
CA SER A 71 10.54 -5.07 6.32
C SER A 71 11.27 -3.79 5.95
N VAL A 72 10.85 -3.15 4.86
CA VAL A 72 11.31 -1.82 4.44
C VAL A 72 10.10 -0.89 4.40
N VAL A 73 10.03 0.06 5.33
CA VAL A 73 8.90 0.99 5.44
C VAL A 73 9.36 2.41 5.11
N GLY A 74 8.59 3.11 4.27
CA GLY A 74 8.91 4.45 3.80
C GLY A 74 7.85 5.48 4.14
N PHE A 75 8.29 6.62 4.67
CA PHE A 75 7.43 7.76 5.01
C PHE A 75 8.02 9.07 4.47
N ARG A 76 7.20 10.12 4.33
CA ARG A 76 7.74 11.44 3.92
C ARG A 76 8.55 12.10 5.03
N SER A 77 8.10 11.92 6.27
CA SER A 77 8.71 12.47 7.48
C SER A 77 8.36 11.61 8.70
N LYS A 78 9.05 11.84 9.83
CA LYS A 78 8.83 11.18 11.11
C LYS A 78 7.39 11.28 11.61
N ASP A 79 6.74 12.42 11.41
CA ASP A 79 5.38 12.67 11.92
C ASP A 79 4.30 11.80 11.25
N LEU A 80 4.64 11.19 10.11
CA LEU A 80 3.77 10.30 9.36
C LEU A 80 4.08 8.82 9.59
N LEU A 81 5.13 8.53 10.37
CA LEU A 81 5.50 7.16 10.70
C LEU A 81 4.43 6.54 11.58
N ILE A 82 4.01 5.35 11.20
CA ILE A 82 3.02 4.53 11.92
C ILE A 82 3.53 3.10 12.02
N LEU A 83 3.09 2.39 13.05
CA LEU A 83 3.22 0.93 13.20
C LEU A 83 4.67 0.42 13.33
N GLU A 84 5.64 1.26 13.70
CA GLU A 84 7.05 0.85 13.79
C GLU A 84 7.27 -0.30 14.78
N ASP A 85 6.67 -0.21 15.97
CA ASP A 85 6.82 -1.25 17.00
C ASP A 85 6.20 -2.58 16.55
N GLU A 86 5.07 -2.53 15.84
CA GLU A 86 4.40 -3.69 15.29
C GLU A 86 5.21 -4.33 14.16
N PHE A 87 5.79 -3.53 13.26
CA PHE A 87 6.71 -4.05 12.24
C PHE A 87 7.96 -4.65 12.88
N LYS A 88 8.52 -4.00 13.90
CA LYS A 88 9.69 -4.50 14.62
C LYS A 88 9.40 -5.82 15.33
N ALA A 89 8.18 -6.03 15.82
CA ALA A 89 7.78 -7.27 16.47
C ALA A 89 7.60 -8.44 15.49
N CYS A 90 7.38 -8.19 14.20
CA CYS A 90 7.18 -9.23 13.19
C CYS A 90 8.20 -9.19 12.05
N SER A 91 9.38 -8.62 12.27
CA SER A 91 10.46 -8.58 11.27
C SER A 91 11.79 -8.96 11.89
N ASP A 92 12.55 -9.79 11.18
CA ASP A 92 13.94 -10.14 11.50
C ASP A 92 14.90 -8.97 11.20
N GLU A 93 14.56 -8.15 10.20
CA GLU A 93 15.22 -6.88 9.90
C GLU A 93 14.18 -5.82 9.55
N LEU A 94 14.23 -4.65 10.19
CA LEU A 94 13.38 -3.50 9.88
C LEU A 94 14.24 -2.32 9.40
N ARG A 95 13.94 -1.81 8.21
CA ARG A 95 14.51 -0.57 7.67
C ARG A 95 13.44 0.50 7.55
N VAL A 96 13.62 1.58 8.29
CA VAL A 96 12.75 2.75 8.26
C VAL A 96 13.41 3.83 7.40
N MET A 97 12.70 4.27 6.36
CA MET A 97 13.15 5.29 5.41
C MET A 97 12.28 6.54 5.53
N THR A 98 12.92 7.72 5.55
CA THR A 98 12.21 9.01 5.42
C THR A 98 12.76 9.84 4.26
N ASP A 99 11.87 10.45 3.48
CA ASP A 99 12.28 11.29 2.34
C ASP A 99 13.14 12.48 2.79
N ASP A 100 12.77 13.11 3.90
CA ASP A 100 13.46 14.28 4.45
C ASP A 100 14.69 13.94 5.33
N GLY A 101 14.78 12.70 5.83
CA GLY A 101 15.81 12.24 6.76
C GLY A 101 15.51 12.57 8.23
N SER A 102 14.28 12.92 8.57
CA SER A 102 13.87 13.26 9.93
C SER A 102 13.88 12.06 10.89
N TYR A 103 13.85 10.82 10.39
CA TYR A 103 13.94 9.60 11.19
C TYR A 103 14.43 8.40 10.36
N GLY A 104 15.10 7.46 11.02
CA GLY A 104 15.70 6.31 10.33
C GLY A 104 16.75 6.75 9.30
N THR A 105 16.70 6.14 8.12
CA THR A 105 17.62 6.46 7.02
C THR A 105 16.96 7.42 6.04
N LYS A 106 17.68 8.47 5.66
CA LYS A 106 17.22 9.39 4.62
C LYS A 106 17.21 8.69 3.25
N GLY A 107 16.07 8.72 2.56
CA GLY A 107 15.96 8.24 1.18
C GLY A 107 14.66 7.48 0.92
N VAL A 108 14.65 6.75 -0.19
CA VAL A 108 13.49 5.99 -0.67
C VAL A 108 13.65 4.50 -0.39
N VAL A 109 12.53 3.78 -0.27
CA VAL A 109 12.50 2.34 0.04
C VAL A 109 13.30 1.46 -0.95
N THR A 110 13.41 1.88 -2.21
CA THR A 110 14.17 1.14 -3.22
C THR A 110 15.67 1.13 -2.92
N ALA A 111 16.21 2.16 -2.27
CA ALA A 111 17.61 2.19 -1.86
C ALA A 111 17.88 1.17 -0.74
N ALA A 112 17.00 1.09 0.25
CA ALA A 112 17.09 0.09 1.31
C ALA A 112 16.95 -1.34 0.76
N LEU A 113 16.06 -1.58 -0.21
CA LEU A 113 15.96 -2.87 -0.90
C LEU A 113 17.24 -3.20 -1.68
N ASP A 114 17.78 -2.24 -2.44
CA ASP A 114 19.06 -2.40 -3.17
C ASP A 114 20.21 -2.79 -2.22
N GLU A 115 20.32 -2.10 -1.07
CA GLU A 115 21.34 -2.38 -0.06
C GLU A 115 21.18 -3.76 0.59
N LEU A 116 19.94 -4.17 0.89
CA LEU A 116 19.64 -5.50 1.41
C LEU A 116 20.13 -6.58 0.44
N VAL A 117 19.84 -6.44 -0.85
CA VAL A 117 20.27 -7.40 -1.87
C VAL A 117 21.79 -7.36 -2.04
N ALA A 118 22.39 -6.16 -2.04
CA ALA A 118 23.85 -6.00 -2.12
C ALA A 118 24.59 -6.63 -0.92
N ALA A 119 23.95 -6.69 0.25
CA ALA A 119 24.46 -7.40 1.42
C ALA A 119 24.36 -8.94 1.33
N GLY A 120 23.89 -9.47 0.20
CA GLY A 120 23.81 -10.91 -0.07
C GLY A 120 22.45 -11.53 0.26
N ASN A 121 21.43 -10.73 0.59
CA ASN A 121 20.09 -11.26 0.80
C ASN A 121 19.47 -11.69 -0.54
N GLN A 122 18.85 -12.87 -0.51
CA GLN A 122 17.97 -13.38 -1.56
C GLN A 122 16.58 -13.55 -0.95
N TYR A 123 15.54 -13.30 -1.76
CA TYR A 123 14.16 -13.38 -1.32
C TYR A 123 13.37 -14.30 -2.26
N ASP A 124 12.53 -15.15 -1.68
CA ASP A 124 11.56 -15.94 -2.44
C ASP A 124 10.53 -15.01 -3.10
N LEU A 125 10.18 -13.93 -2.40
CA LEU A 125 9.22 -12.93 -2.85
C LEU A 125 9.47 -11.57 -2.22
N VAL A 126 9.34 -10.50 -3.02
CA VAL A 126 9.21 -9.12 -2.55
C VAL A 126 7.75 -8.69 -2.67
N ILE A 127 7.15 -8.26 -1.57
CA ILE A 127 5.74 -7.82 -1.52
C ILE A 127 5.75 -6.31 -1.35
N THR A 128 5.16 -5.55 -2.27
CA THR A 128 5.14 -4.07 -2.17
C THR A 128 3.75 -3.47 -2.18
N ILE A 129 3.53 -2.53 -1.24
CA ILE A 129 2.23 -1.90 -1.01
C ILE A 129 2.43 -0.43 -0.67
N GLY A 130 1.85 0.46 -1.47
CA GLY A 130 1.94 1.89 -1.24
C GLY A 130 1.53 2.72 -2.45
N PRO A 131 2.07 3.95 -2.61
CA PRO A 131 1.83 4.76 -3.79
C PRO A 131 2.25 4.03 -5.08
N LEU A 132 1.45 4.12 -6.15
CA LEU A 132 1.73 3.45 -7.43
C LEU A 132 3.15 3.70 -7.95
N ILE A 133 3.65 4.93 -7.81
CA ILE A 133 5.00 5.30 -8.23
C ILE A 133 6.08 4.56 -7.43
N MET A 134 5.86 4.38 -6.12
CA MET A 134 6.78 3.64 -5.26
C MET A 134 6.79 2.17 -5.67
N MET A 135 5.62 1.56 -5.81
CA MET A 135 5.49 0.15 -6.22
C MET A 135 6.15 -0.09 -7.59
N LYS A 136 5.94 0.80 -8.57
CA LYS A 136 6.61 0.76 -9.89
C LYS A 136 8.14 0.69 -9.76
N PHE A 137 8.73 1.50 -8.88
CA PHE A 137 10.18 1.53 -8.71
C PHE A 137 10.70 0.35 -7.88
N VAL A 138 9.93 -0.17 -6.92
CA VAL A 138 10.27 -1.42 -6.21
C VAL A 138 10.31 -2.58 -7.19
N VAL A 139 9.31 -2.73 -8.07
CA VAL A 139 9.31 -3.74 -9.13
C VAL A 139 10.54 -3.61 -10.02
N LYS A 140 10.89 -2.39 -10.46
CA LYS A 140 12.11 -2.16 -11.25
C LYS A 140 13.38 -2.55 -10.51
N THR A 141 13.44 -2.31 -9.20
CA THR A 141 14.56 -2.77 -8.36
C THR A 141 14.59 -4.30 -8.29
N CYS A 142 13.45 -4.97 -8.14
CA CYS A 142 13.38 -6.44 -8.18
C CYS A 142 13.85 -6.99 -9.53
N GLN A 143 13.39 -6.44 -10.65
CA GLN A 143 13.80 -6.82 -12.01
C GLN A 143 15.32 -6.69 -12.21
N LYS A 144 15.91 -5.59 -11.74
CA LYS A 144 17.37 -5.35 -11.78
C LYS A 144 18.15 -6.47 -11.09
N HIS A 145 17.58 -7.08 -10.05
CA HIS A 145 18.22 -8.14 -9.26
C HIS A 145 17.71 -9.55 -9.56
N GLY A 146 16.79 -9.70 -10.53
CA GLY A 146 16.18 -11.01 -10.84
C GLY A 146 15.29 -11.56 -9.72
N LEU A 147 14.72 -10.69 -8.88
CA LEU A 147 13.81 -11.06 -7.80
C LEU A 147 12.37 -11.07 -8.28
N LYS A 148 11.57 -12.01 -7.75
CA LYS A 148 10.12 -12.01 -7.95
C LYS A 148 9.47 -10.95 -7.09
N SER A 149 8.41 -10.33 -7.59
CA SER A 149 7.63 -9.37 -6.81
C SER A 149 6.14 -9.48 -7.04
N ILE A 150 5.37 -9.24 -5.99
CA ILE A 150 3.93 -8.96 -6.08
C ILE A 150 3.65 -7.54 -5.61
N VAL A 151 2.63 -6.93 -6.21
CA VAL A 151 2.18 -5.56 -5.92
C VAL A 151 0.72 -5.60 -5.50
N SER A 152 0.38 -4.95 -4.37
CA SER A 152 -1.02 -4.80 -3.96
C SER A 152 -1.58 -3.52 -4.54
N MET A 153 -2.40 -3.65 -5.58
CA MET A 153 -2.83 -2.54 -6.40
C MET A 153 -4.02 -1.78 -5.80
N ASN A 154 -3.99 -0.46 -5.91
CA ASN A 154 -5.00 0.46 -5.37
C ASN A 154 -5.72 1.30 -6.46
N PRO A 155 -6.33 0.68 -7.49
CA PRO A 155 -7.12 1.42 -8.48
C PRO A 155 -8.41 1.96 -7.86
N ILE A 156 -9.10 2.83 -8.60
CA ILE A 156 -10.44 3.30 -8.25
C ILE A 156 -11.39 2.10 -8.15
N MET A 157 -12.14 2.00 -7.05
CA MET A 157 -13.16 0.97 -6.84
C MET A 157 -14.53 1.62 -6.60
N ILE A 158 -15.60 0.91 -7.00
CA ILE A 158 -16.99 1.35 -6.79
C ILE A 158 -17.75 0.27 -6.02
N ASP A 159 -18.01 -0.87 -6.67
CA ASP A 159 -18.79 -1.97 -6.08
C ASP A 159 -17.91 -2.95 -5.28
N GLY A 160 -16.66 -3.17 -5.71
CA GLY A 160 -15.76 -4.11 -5.05
C GLY A 160 -16.08 -5.60 -5.28
N THR A 161 -17.01 -5.91 -6.19
CA THR A 161 -17.54 -7.27 -6.41
C THR A 161 -17.45 -7.73 -7.87
N GLY A 162 -16.77 -6.97 -8.73
CA GLY A 162 -16.52 -7.30 -10.12
C GLY A 162 -17.63 -6.91 -11.10
N MET A 163 -18.65 -6.16 -10.67
CA MET A 163 -19.80 -5.83 -11.50
C MET A 163 -19.56 -4.64 -12.46
N CYS A 164 -18.74 -3.65 -12.07
CA CYS A 164 -18.64 -2.40 -12.85
C CYS A 164 -17.36 -2.24 -13.68
N GLY A 165 -16.27 -2.96 -13.37
CA GLY A 165 -14.96 -2.79 -14.03
C GLY A 165 -14.24 -1.46 -13.73
N GLY A 166 -14.67 -0.72 -12.71
CA GLY A 166 -14.01 0.52 -12.26
C GLY A 166 -12.56 0.28 -11.81
N CYS A 167 -12.31 -0.86 -11.18
CA CYS A 167 -11.01 -1.30 -10.68
C CYS A 167 -10.15 -2.03 -11.73
N ARG A 168 -10.48 -1.90 -13.02
CA ARG A 168 -9.73 -2.59 -14.07
C ARG A 168 -8.27 -2.13 -14.13
N LEU A 169 -7.41 -3.10 -14.42
CA LEU A 169 -5.99 -2.98 -14.68
C LEU A 169 -5.63 -3.83 -15.90
N THR A 170 -4.57 -3.44 -16.62
CA THR A 170 -3.90 -4.31 -17.59
C THR A 170 -2.77 -5.07 -16.89
N VAL A 171 -2.86 -6.40 -16.87
CA VAL A 171 -1.89 -7.32 -16.28
C VAL A 171 -1.53 -8.40 -17.31
N GLY A 172 -0.29 -8.43 -17.78
CA GLY A 172 0.18 -9.41 -18.76
C GLY A 172 -0.54 -9.29 -20.11
N GLY A 173 -0.93 -8.07 -20.49
CA GLY A 173 -1.72 -7.80 -21.70
C GLY A 173 -3.20 -8.20 -21.60
N GLN A 174 -3.69 -8.60 -20.43
CA GLN A 174 -5.09 -8.95 -20.19
C GLN A 174 -5.73 -7.97 -19.21
N THR A 175 -7.01 -7.68 -19.43
CA THR A 175 -7.80 -6.91 -18.45
C THR A 175 -8.13 -7.77 -17.24
N LYS A 176 -7.81 -7.27 -16.04
CA LYS A 176 -8.11 -7.86 -14.74
C LYS A 176 -8.83 -6.85 -13.86
N PHE A 177 -9.68 -7.31 -12.95
CA PHE A 177 -10.41 -6.47 -12.01
C PHE A 177 -9.82 -6.64 -10.61
N ALA A 178 -9.15 -5.61 -10.08
CA ALA A 178 -8.42 -5.72 -8.81
C ALA A 178 -9.27 -6.21 -7.62
N CYS A 179 -10.57 -5.91 -7.60
CA CYS A 179 -11.45 -6.34 -6.50
C CYS A 179 -11.78 -7.84 -6.46
N VAL A 180 -11.62 -8.57 -7.57
CA VAL A 180 -11.97 -10.01 -7.65
C VAL A 180 -10.83 -10.88 -8.17
N ASP A 181 -9.98 -10.34 -9.05
CA ASP A 181 -8.79 -11.02 -9.56
C ASP A 181 -7.55 -10.77 -8.68
N GLY A 182 -7.55 -9.71 -7.89
CA GLY A 182 -6.43 -9.27 -7.04
C GLY A 182 -6.85 -9.07 -5.58
N PRO A 183 -6.38 -8.03 -4.87
CA PRO A 183 -5.66 -6.85 -5.40
C PRO A 183 -4.17 -7.10 -5.67
N ASP A 184 -3.65 -8.25 -5.25
CA ASP A 184 -2.25 -8.63 -5.45
C ASP A 184 -2.04 -9.20 -6.86
N PHE A 185 -1.04 -8.67 -7.57
CA PHE A 185 -0.67 -9.09 -8.91
C PHE A 185 0.85 -9.25 -9.04
N ASP A 186 1.29 -10.05 -10.01
CA ASP A 186 2.70 -10.11 -10.41
C ASP A 186 3.16 -8.72 -10.87
N GLY A 187 4.15 -8.16 -10.18
CA GLY A 187 4.65 -6.82 -10.43
C GLY A 187 5.19 -6.63 -11.85
N ASP A 188 5.77 -7.66 -12.46
CA ASP A 188 6.37 -7.58 -13.80
C ASP A 188 5.32 -7.47 -14.90
N LEU A 189 4.09 -7.87 -14.60
CA LEU A 189 3.01 -7.93 -15.57
C LEU A 189 2.09 -6.71 -15.52
N VAL A 190 2.17 -5.87 -14.48
CA VAL A 190 1.29 -4.72 -14.28
C VAL A 190 1.67 -3.53 -15.17
N ASP A 191 0.69 -2.98 -15.89
CA ASP A 191 0.83 -1.68 -16.55
C ASP A 191 0.64 -0.53 -15.54
N PHE A 192 1.75 -0.08 -14.95
CA PHE A 192 1.75 1.03 -13.99
C PHE A 192 1.38 2.37 -14.62
N ASP A 193 1.66 2.58 -15.91
CA ASP A 193 1.39 3.86 -16.56
C ASP A 193 -0.10 4.03 -16.84
N GLU A 194 -0.78 2.96 -17.27
CA GLU A 194 -2.24 2.89 -17.32
C GLU A 194 -2.83 3.12 -15.91
N ALA A 195 -2.36 2.37 -14.90
CA ALA A 195 -2.89 2.46 -13.54
C ALA A 195 -2.79 3.88 -12.97
N MET A 196 -1.64 4.54 -13.15
CA MET A 196 -1.42 5.92 -12.72
C MET A 196 -2.30 6.90 -13.48
N ALA A 197 -2.42 6.77 -14.82
CA ALA A 197 -3.28 7.64 -15.61
C ALA A 197 -4.75 7.54 -15.15
N ARG A 198 -5.24 6.31 -14.94
CA ARG A 198 -6.60 6.04 -14.43
C ARG A 198 -6.82 6.64 -13.05
N GLY A 199 -5.83 6.55 -12.15
CA GLY A 199 -5.89 7.12 -10.80
C GLY A 199 -6.02 8.65 -10.74
N THR A 200 -5.87 9.35 -11.87
CA THR A 200 -6.02 10.81 -11.95
C THR A 200 -7.30 11.28 -12.64
N MET A 201 -8.14 10.34 -13.11
CA MET A 201 -9.29 10.62 -13.96
C MET A 201 -10.32 11.56 -13.32
N TYR A 202 -10.49 11.48 -12.00
CA TYR A 202 -11.51 12.25 -11.26
C TYR A 202 -10.96 13.45 -10.49
N ARG A 203 -9.68 13.82 -10.65
CA ARG A 203 -9.05 14.93 -9.91
C ARG A 203 -9.86 16.23 -9.89
N PRO A 204 -10.48 16.71 -10.99
CA PRO A 204 -11.29 17.93 -10.96
C PRO A 204 -12.56 17.81 -10.12
N PHE A 205 -13.12 16.61 -9.98
CA PHE A 205 -14.29 16.33 -9.14
C PHE A 205 -13.86 16.20 -7.67
N GLU A 206 -12.77 15.49 -7.41
CA GLU A 206 -12.18 15.32 -6.08
C GLU A 206 -11.78 16.66 -5.45
N ALA A 207 -11.20 17.57 -6.24
CA ALA A 207 -10.82 18.91 -5.79
C ALA A 207 -12.04 19.72 -5.32
N ARG A 208 -13.13 19.70 -6.10
CA ARG A 208 -14.39 20.38 -5.75
C ARG A 208 -15.03 19.77 -4.50
N ALA A 209 -15.05 18.44 -4.39
CA ALA A 209 -15.59 17.76 -3.21
C ALA A 209 -14.78 18.06 -1.96
N ARG A 210 -13.44 18.13 -2.07
CA ARG A 210 -12.56 18.52 -0.96
C ARG A 210 -12.83 19.96 -0.51
N GLU A 211 -12.97 20.89 -1.44
CA GLU A 211 -13.29 22.29 -1.12
C GLU A 211 -14.64 22.41 -0.40
N ALA A 212 -15.67 21.71 -0.89
CA ALA A 212 -16.97 21.66 -0.24
C ALA A 212 -16.88 21.10 1.19
N ALA A 213 -16.16 19.99 1.39
CA ALA A 213 -15.94 19.40 2.71
C ALA A 213 -15.19 20.35 3.66
N CYS A 214 -14.11 21.01 3.19
CA CYS A 214 -13.39 22.02 3.97
C CYS A 214 -14.33 23.16 4.41
N ASN A 215 -15.16 23.65 3.51
CA ASN A 215 -16.08 24.75 3.80
C ASN A 215 -17.14 24.37 4.83
N LEU A 216 -17.62 23.13 4.82
CA LEU A 216 -18.57 22.62 5.80
C LEU A 216 -17.92 22.46 7.18
N LEU A 217 -16.77 21.79 7.26
CA LEU A 217 -16.08 21.51 8.52
C LEU A 217 -15.56 22.78 9.20
N ASN A 218 -15.20 23.81 8.44
CA ASN A 218 -14.80 25.11 9.00
C ASN A 218 -15.98 25.91 9.56
N GLN A 219 -17.22 25.64 9.16
CA GLN A 219 -18.41 26.34 9.67
C GLN A 219 -18.84 25.85 11.05
N GLU A 220 -18.50 24.61 11.42
CA GLU A 220 -18.81 24.03 12.72
C GLU A 220 -17.89 24.53 13.85
N VAL A 221 -16.81 25.25 13.52
CA VAL A 221 -15.95 25.96 14.47
C VAL A 221 -16.43 27.41 14.61
N LYS A 222 -17.51 27.61 15.35
CA LYS A 222 -17.96 28.93 15.84
C LYS A 222 -18.32 28.86 17.32
#